data_AF-A0A955T6U0-F1
#
_entry.id   AF-A0A955T6U0-F1
#
_cell.length_a   1.000
_cell.length_b   1.000
_cell.length_c   1.000
_cell.angle_alpha   90.00
_cell.angle_beta   90.00
_cell.angle_gamma   90.00
#
_symmetry.space_group_name_H-M   'P 1'
#
loop_
_entity.id
_entity.type
_entity.pdbx_description
1 polymer ?
#
loop_
_entity_poly.entity_id
_entity_poly.type
_entity_poly.pdbx_seq_one_letter_code
_entity_poly.pdbx_strand_id
1 'polypeptide(L)'
;MNLRLLLPLIIGGLLSSAPVFAEESTTKALPGTQPLTLEGDLAAEMVSGIRQFLLDKTSEAKQRRVQFWDRNLNSYMGYEESVQANRDSLATILGVIDDRPGTGMEINALLGYGDIRGRNNVCDVKSVRWQALDGVYGEGLLAIPNGEIIGNVVLLPDCDQNPELYLGLEGDLPLDHRIALHLASLGCQVLVPTLIDRGHEHSGNPDVRMTQIPHREMVYRGAYEMGRHIIGYEIEKVLTAVDWFEMVNPDTPIAVLGYGEGGLLAFYSGALDNRIDVTLVSGYFGPRKNLWKEPIYRNVWSLLTEFGDAEIASLIAPRALLIETAPAPKISHPAGQGLTPGSIEPFAPEEIEKEFHRTLDLIEGLDPQPNFQLIENASETPFSLETTQAVASALGLPATGEIQTWIMGNPVPDPLILSSVRQKRQFDQLIEFTQEAMEDSEFVREDFWADADPTNLQTWIESTEPYREYFWEEVIGRLPDPTAPPNARTRRIYETDKWTGYEVWMDVFPGVPAYGIMLLPKDIAEGEKRPVVVKAPPWWRAATLAATCVTDHGLTHAPGR
;
A
#
# COMPACT_ATOMS: atom_id res chain seq x y z
N MET A 1 -15.54 26.21 62.90
CA MET A 1 -15.71 26.44 64.35
C MET A 1 -14.77 25.48 65.08
N ASN A 2 -13.72 26.03 65.69
CA ASN A 2 -12.82 25.50 66.73
C ASN A 2 -12.31 24.04 66.61
N LEU A 3 -11.05 23.81 66.23
CA LEU A 3 -9.83 23.84 67.07
C LEU A 3 -9.82 22.76 68.18
N ARG A 4 -8.85 21.82 68.10
CA ARG A 4 -7.99 21.41 69.23
C ARG A 4 -6.92 20.39 68.82
N LEU A 5 -5.66 20.84 68.90
CA LEU A 5 -4.48 20.03 69.18
C LEU A 5 -4.60 19.34 70.54
N LEU A 6 -3.91 18.20 70.72
CA LEU A 6 -3.27 17.78 71.98
C LEU A 6 -2.17 16.71 71.72
N LEU A 7 -0.93 17.07 72.09
CA LEU A 7 0.25 16.23 72.40
C LEU A 7 0.08 15.58 73.81
N PRO A 8 1.03 14.79 74.41
CA PRO A 8 1.83 13.60 74.01
C PRO A 8 1.93 12.55 75.19
N LEU A 9 3.00 11.70 75.23
CA LEU A 9 3.50 10.70 76.24
C LEU A 9 3.10 9.22 75.99
N ILE A 10 3.98 8.31 75.54
CA ILE A 10 5.20 7.67 76.12
C ILE A 10 4.92 6.67 77.26
N ILE A 11 5.26 5.39 77.01
CA ILE A 11 5.85 4.29 77.84
C ILE A 11 5.54 2.99 77.05
N GLY A 12 6.40 2.06 76.66
CA GLY A 12 7.77 1.69 77.02
C GLY A 12 7.82 0.16 77.18
N GLY A 13 8.48 -0.56 76.25
CA GLY A 13 8.87 -2.00 76.34
C GLY A 13 7.73 -3.02 76.10
N LEU A 14 7.89 -4.19 75.48
CA LEU A 14 9.06 -5.00 75.14
C LEU A 14 8.81 -5.69 73.78
N LEU A 15 9.85 -5.72 72.94
CA LEU A 15 9.93 -6.48 71.70
C LEU A 15 10.07 -7.98 72.01
N SER A 16 9.21 -8.78 71.41
CA SER A 16 9.43 -10.21 71.14
C SER A 16 8.72 -10.56 69.83
N SER A 17 9.26 -10.09 68.71
CA SER A 17 8.87 -10.56 67.39
C SER A 17 9.76 -11.74 67.01
N ALA A 18 9.15 -12.93 66.99
CA ALA A 18 9.70 -14.10 66.33
C ALA A 18 10.08 -13.77 64.88
N PRO A 19 11.12 -14.39 64.31
CA PRO A 19 11.46 -14.19 62.91
C PRO A 19 10.29 -14.70 62.06
N VAL A 20 9.66 -13.78 61.33
CA VAL A 20 8.90 -14.13 60.13
C VAL A 20 9.96 -14.67 59.17
N PHE A 21 9.96 -15.99 58.96
CA PHE A 21 10.66 -16.58 57.83
C PHE A 21 10.10 -15.93 56.57
N ALA A 22 10.87 -15.03 55.99
CA ALA A 22 10.75 -14.74 54.58
C ALA A 22 11.13 -16.04 53.86
N GLU A 23 10.14 -16.74 53.31
CA GLU A 23 10.41 -17.72 52.25
C GLU A 23 11.06 -16.93 51.11
N GLU A 24 12.37 -17.07 50.95
CA GLU A 24 13.02 -16.80 49.69
C GLU A 24 12.32 -17.67 48.63
N SER A 25 11.46 -17.03 47.84
CA SER A 25 10.98 -17.57 46.56
C SER A 25 12.19 -17.73 45.63
N THR A 26 12.97 -18.78 45.85
CA THR A 26 13.96 -19.24 44.89
C THR A 26 13.18 -19.81 43.71
N THR A 27 12.99 -18.97 42.69
CA THR A 27 12.46 -19.37 41.38
C THR A 27 13.36 -20.46 40.82
N LYS A 28 12.98 -21.72 41.03
CA LYS A 28 13.73 -22.89 40.57
C LYS A 28 13.68 -22.91 39.04
N ALA A 29 14.78 -22.50 38.40
CA ALA A 29 14.98 -22.65 36.97
C ALA A 29 14.94 -24.13 36.57
N LEU A 30 14.50 -24.41 35.36
CA LEU A 30 14.57 -25.75 34.78
C LEU A 30 16.05 -26.19 34.62
N PRO A 31 16.40 -27.45 34.90
CA PRO A 31 17.74 -27.97 34.64
C PRO A 31 18.19 -27.70 33.19
N GLY A 32 19.43 -27.24 33.02
CA GLY A 32 19.98 -26.88 31.70
C GLY A 32 19.61 -25.47 31.22
N THR A 33 18.92 -24.66 32.04
CA THR A 33 18.56 -23.28 31.72
C THR A 33 19.08 -22.31 32.78
N GLN A 34 19.22 -21.04 32.41
CA GLN A 34 19.51 -19.97 33.36
C GLN A 34 18.22 -19.50 34.07
N PRO A 35 18.30 -18.89 35.26
CA PRO A 35 17.14 -18.24 35.87
C PRO A 35 16.63 -17.06 35.01
N LEU A 36 15.33 -17.00 34.75
CA LEU A 36 14.70 -15.83 34.14
C LEU A 36 14.42 -14.77 35.22
N THR A 37 15.19 -13.68 35.18
CA THR A 37 15.11 -12.56 36.13
C THR A 37 14.44 -11.31 35.55
N LEU A 38 14.09 -11.32 34.26
CA LEU A 38 13.38 -10.21 33.64
C LEU A 38 11.96 -10.10 34.25
N GLU A 39 11.55 -8.86 34.48
CA GLU A 39 10.24 -8.49 35.02
C GLU A 39 9.51 -7.59 34.02
N GLY A 40 8.19 -7.44 34.17
CA GLY A 40 7.34 -6.68 33.25
C GLY A 40 6.64 -7.56 32.21
N ASP A 41 6.21 -6.95 31.11
CA ASP A 41 5.51 -7.65 30.02
C ASP A 41 6.51 -8.21 29.00
N LEU A 42 6.94 -9.45 29.23
CA LEU A 42 7.90 -10.15 28.36
C LEU A 42 7.35 -10.39 26.95
N ALA A 43 6.02 -10.46 26.79
CA ALA A 43 5.41 -10.56 25.46
C ALA A 43 5.54 -9.23 24.70
N ALA A 44 5.35 -8.10 25.37
CA ALA A 44 5.59 -6.78 24.77
C ALA A 44 7.06 -6.57 24.39
N GLU A 45 8.01 -7.02 25.22
CA GLU A 45 9.44 -6.98 24.90
C GLU A 45 9.77 -7.83 23.65
N MET A 46 9.18 -9.02 23.54
CA MET A 46 9.30 -9.86 22.34
C MET A 46 8.77 -9.14 21.09
N VAL A 47 7.59 -8.52 21.17
CA VAL A 47 7.00 -7.76 20.05
C VAL A 47 7.86 -6.56 19.67
N SER A 48 8.43 -5.86 20.66
CA SER A 48 9.36 -4.74 20.45
C SER A 48 10.62 -5.20 19.71
N GLY A 49 11.22 -6.32 20.13
CA GLY A 49 12.38 -6.93 19.46
C GLY A 49 12.10 -7.32 18.02
N ILE A 50 10.97 -7.99 17.76
CA ILE A 50 10.52 -8.35 16.40
C ILE A 50 10.34 -7.09 15.55
N ARG A 51 9.71 -6.04 16.10
CA ARG A 51 9.50 -4.78 15.38
C ARG A 51 10.82 -4.15 14.97
N GLN A 52 11.78 -4.03 15.89
CA GLN A 52 13.08 -3.44 15.58
C GLN A 52 13.81 -4.26 14.50
N PHE A 53 13.80 -5.59 14.61
CA PHE A 53 14.37 -6.46 13.60
C PHE A 53 13.77 -6.23 12.20
N LEU A 54 12.44 -6.11 12.09
CA LEU A 54 11.78 -5.86 10.79
C LEU A 54 12.10 -4.47 10.22
N LEU A 55 12.25 -3.45 11.09
CA LEU A 55 12.68 -2.11 10.68
C LEU A 55 14.13 -2.11 10.16
N ASP A 56 15.00 -2.87 10.82
CA ASP A 56 16.39 -3.05 10.38
C ASP A 56 16.41 -3.79 9.02
N LYS A 57 15.61 -4.85 8.84
CA LYS A 57 15.47 -5.55 7.55
C LYS A 57 14.92 -4.69 6.43
N THR A 58 13.99 -3.79 6.74
CA THR A 58 13.49 -2.79 5.77
C THR A 58 14.60 -1.83 5.34
N SER A 59 15.44 -1.41 6.29
CA SER A 59 16.58 -0.53 6.00
C SER A 59 17.66 -1.23 5.18
N GLU A 60 17.95 -2.50 5.48
CA GLU A 60 18.87 -3.36 4.74
C GLU A 60 18.38 -3.68 3.31
N ALA A 61 17.06 -3.78 3.09
CA ALA A 61 16.47 -4.13 1.79
C ALA A 61 16.96 -3.20 0.67
N LYS A 62 17.06 -1.89 0.94
CA LYS A 62 17.55 -0.89 -0.02
C LYS A 62 18.94 -1.24 -0.60
N GLN A 63 19.84 -1.80 0.21
CA GLN A 63 21.18 -2.17 -0.24
C GLN A 63 21.20 -3.49 -1.01
N ARG A 64 20.27 -4.40 -0.70
CA ARG A 64 20.17 -5.71 -1.35
C ARG A 64 19.52 -5.65 -2.73
N ARG A 65 18.73 -4.62 -3.02
CA ARG A 65 18.00 -4.49 -4.29
C ARG A 65 18.89 -4.67 -5.51
N VAL A 66 20.12 -4.16 -5.49
CA VAL A 66 21.06 -4.23 -6.62
C VAL A 66 21.24 -5.65 -7.19
N GLN A 67 21.06 -6.69 -6.38
CA GLN A 67 21.17 -8.09 -6.84
C GLN A 67 20.06 -8.53 -7.79
N PHE A 68 18.94 -7.80 -7.84
CA PHE A 68 17.79 -8.08 -8.71
C PHE A 68 17.86 -7.32 -10.05
N TRP A 69 18.92 -6.54 -10.29
CA TRP A 69 19.01 -5.68 -11.46
C TRP A 69 20.31 -5.91 -12.23
N ASP A 70 20.20 -6.14 -13.53
CA ASP A 70 21.33 -6.28 -14.46
C ASP A 70 21.21 -5.26 -15.61
N ARG A 71 21.22 -3.96 -15.26
CA ARG A 71 20.93 -2.86 -16.19
C ARG A 71 21.99 -2.77 -17.30
N ASN A 72 21.56 -2.85 -18.55
CA ASN A 72 22.42 -2.58 -19.70
C ASN A 72 22.29 -1.11 -20.15
N LEU A 73 23.24 -0.27 -19.73
CA LEU A 73 23.21 1.17 -20.00
C LEU A 73 23.78 1.57 -21.37
N ASN A 74 24.22 0.61 -22.20
CA ASN A 74 24.97 0.92 -23.43
C ASN A 74 24.11 1.42 -24.59
N SER A 75 22.79 1.20 -24.54
CA SER A 75 21.85 1.62 -25.58
C SER A 75 20.41 1.53 -25.07
N TYR A 76 19.51 2.31 -25.67
CA TYR A 76 18.07 2.22 -25.41
C TYR A 76 17.52 0.79 -25.47
N MET A 77 17.70 0.10 -26.60
CA MET A 77 17.16 -1.26 -26.79
C MET A 77 17.74 -2.25 -25.77
N GLY A 78 19.05 -2.17 -25.53
CA GLY A 78 19.71 -3.01 -24.54
C GLY A 78 19.17 -2.77 -23.12
N TYR A 79 18.87 -1.50 -22.79
CA TYR A 79 18.31 -1.13 -21.49
C TYR A 79 16.92 -1.73 -21.31
N GLU A 80 16.02 -1.52 -22.28
CA GLU A 80 14.65 -2.07 -22.26
C GLU A 80 14.65 -3.59 -22.09
N GLU A 81 15.44 -4.31 -22.89
CA GLU A 81 15.57 -5.76 -22.76
C GLU A 81 16.08 -6.19 -21.38
N SER A 82 17.03 -5.44 -20.80
CA SER A 82 17.65 -5.78 -19.51
C SER A 82 16.73 -5.58 -18.31
N VAL A 83 15.76 -4.66 -18.40
CA VAL A 83 14.85 -4.34 -17.29
C VAL A 83 13.44 -4.91 -17.47
N GLN A 84 13.18 -5.62 -18.58
CA GLN A 84 11.85 -6.19 -18.84
C GLN A 84 11.40 -7.16 -17.75
N ALA A 85 12.30 -8.01 -17.24
CA ALA A 85 11.98 -8.92 -16.14
C ALA A 85 11.59 -8.16 -14.84
N ASN A 86 12.21 -7.01 -14.58
CA ASN A 86 11.84 -6.15 -13.45
C ASN A 86 10.46 -5.52 -13.66
N ARG A 87 10.12 -5.14 -14.91
CA ARG A 87 8.78 -4.65 -15.25
C ARG A 87 7.71 -5.72 -15.06
N ASP A 88 7.98 -6.95 -15.50
CA ASP A 88 7.07 -8.09 -15.33
C ASP A 88 6.88 -8.44 -13.85
N SER A 89 7.96 -8.38 -13.05
CA SER A 89 7.92 -8.52 -11.59
C SER A 89 7.05 -7.43 -10.95
N LEU A 90 7.24 -6.17 -11.34
CA LEU A 90 6.43 -5.04 -10.85
C LEU A 90 4.94 -5.21 -11.21
N ALA A 91 4.63 -5.62 -12.43
CA ALA A 91 3.25 -5.87 -12.88
C ALA A 91 2.59 -6.94 -11.99
N THR A 92 3.31 -8.04 -11.74
CA THR A 92 2.86 -9.15 -10.88
C THR A 92 2.61 -8.68 -9.45
N ILE A 93 3.56 -7.95 -8.86
CA ILE A 93 3.47 -7.39 -7.50
C ILE A 93 2.26 -6.47 -7.34
N LEU A 94 1.91 -5.71 -8.38
CA LEU A 94 0.78 -4.78 -8.38
C LEU A 94 -0.56 -5.45 -8.74
N GLY A 95 -0.54 -6.72 -9.16
CA GLY A 95 -1.73 -7.43 -9.62
C GLY A 95 -2.24 -6.99 -11.00
N VAL A 96 -1.35 -6.46 -11.85
CA VAL A 96 -1.60 -6.07 -13.25
C VAL A 96 -1.24 -7.26 -14.14
N ILE A 97 -2.06 -8.31 -14.09
CA ILE A 97 -1.78 -9.62 -14.72
C ILE A 97 -2.93 -10.13 -15.58
N ASP A 98 -4.02 -9.38 -15.65
CA ASP A 98 -5.24 -9.78 -16.36
C ASP A 98 -5.19 -9.33 -17.82
N ASP A 99 -5.84 -10.09 -18.68
CA ASP A 99 -6.05 -9.67 -20.07
C ASP A 99 -7.08 -8.52 -20.13
N ARG A 100 -6.77 -7.48 -20.91
CA ARG A 100 -7.71 -6.38 -21.16
C ARG A 100 -8.70 -6.77 -22.27
N PRO A 101 -10.03 -6.78 -22.02
CA PRO A 101 -11.02 -7.37 -22.91
C PRO A 101 -11.30 -6.56 -24.18
N GLY A 102 -10.85 -5.31 -24.26
CA GLY A 102 -10.97 -4.50 -25.48
C GLY A 102 -10.59 -3.03 -25.29
N THR A 103 -10.47 -2.31 -26.40
CA THR A 103 -9.96 -0.93 -26.45
C THR A 103 -11.04 0.10 -26.76
N GLY A 104 -12.33 -0.23 -26.60
CA GLY A 104 -13.44 0.65 -26.98
C GLY A 104 -13.71 1.74 -25.93
N MET A 105 -13.74 3.01 -26.35
CA MET A 105 -14.21 4.13 -25.52
C MET A 105 -15.60 4.57 -25.96
N GLU A 106 -16.53 4.61 -25.00
CA GLU A 106 -17.94 4.93 -25.20
C GLU A 106 -18.28 6.29 -24.63
N ILE A 107 -19.13 7.05 -25.33
CA ILE A 107 -19.76 8.25 -24.76
C ILE A 107 -20.87 7.79 -23.82
N ASN A 108 -20.78 8.19 -22.55
CA ASN A 108 -21.74 7.81 -21.51
C ASN A 108 -22.79 8.91 -21.36
N ALA A 109 -23.97 8.72 -21.96
CA ALA A 109 -25.11 9.64 -21.83
C ALA A 109 -26.45 8.90 -21.96
N LEU A 110 -27.43 9.27 -21.14
CA LEU A 110 -28.81 8.81 -21.28
C LEU A 110 -29.42 9.28 -22.61
N LEU A 111 -30.21 8.42 -23.24
CA LEU A 111 -31.02 8.83 -24.39
C LEU A 111 -31.93 10.00 -24.03
N GLY A 112 -31.89 11.05 -24.85
CA GLY A 112 -32.63 12.30 -24.63
C GLY A 112 -31.87 13.34 -23.81
N TYR A 113 -30.70 13.00 -23.27
CA TYR A 113 -29.74 13.93 -22.69
C TYR A 113 -28.63 14.23 -23.71
N GLY A 114 -28.07 15.45 -23.65
CA GLY A 114 -26.93 15.83 -24.50
C GLY A 114 -25.65 15.14 -24.03
N ASP A 115 -24.75 14.83 -24.95
CA ASP A 115 -23.46 14.18 -24.69
C ASP A 115 -22.34 15.15 -24.28
N ILE A 116 -22.62 16.46 -24.31
CA ILE A 116 -21.65 17.53 -24.02
C ILE A 116 -21.92 18.08 -22.62
N ARG A 117 -20.87 18.04 -21.79
CA ARG A 117 -20.86 18.53 -20.40
C ARG A 117 -20.33 19.96 -20.28
N GLY A 118 -19.41 20.34 -21.15
CA GLY A 118 -18.84 21.66 -21.24
C GLY A 118 -18.33 21.91 -22.64
N ARG A 119 -18.34 23.18 -23.07
CA ARG A 119 -17.86 23.58 -24.40
C ARG A 119 -17.21 24.95 -24.31
N ASN A 120 -16.11 25.13 -25.02
CA ASN A 120 -15.57 26.46 -25.28
C ASN A 120 -15.17 26.57 -26.77
N ASN A 121 -14.44 27.62 -27.13
CA ASN A 121 -13.93 27.82 -28.49
C ASN A 121 -12.88 26.79 -28.90
N VAL A 122 -12.25 26.07 -27.96
CA VAL A 122 -11.12 25.17 -28.22
C VAL A 122 -11.45 23.68 -28.07
N CYS A 123 -12.43 23.30 -27.25
CA CYS A 123 -12.74 21.90 -26.95
C CYS A 123 -14.19 21.65 -26.48
N ASP A 124 -14.62 20.40 -26.64
CA ASP A 124 -15.84 19.83 -26.08
C ASP A 124 -15.49 18.82 -24.97
N VAL A 125 -16.19 18.87 -23.84
CA VAL A 125 -16.06 17.89 -22.75
C VAL A 125 -17.21 16.91 -22.80
N LYS A 126 -16.90 15.61 -22.83
CA LYS A 126 -17.88 14.52 -22.83
C LYS A 126 -17.67 13.60 -21.65
N SER A 127 -18.74 12.97 -21.16
CA SER A 127 -18.59 11.84 -20.23
C SER A 127 -18.32 10.57 -21.02
N VAL A 128 -17.35 9.78 -20.56
CA VAL A 128 -16.92 8.55 -21.24
C VAL A 128 -16.78 7.39 -20.28
N ARG A 129 -16.89 6.18 -20.82
CA ARG A 129 -16.58 4.91 -20.14
C ARG A 129 -15.84 3.97 -21.08
N TRP A 130 -15.00 3.09 -20.54
CA TRP A 130 -14.27 2.07 -21.29
C TRP A 130 -14.07 0.83 -20.42
N GLN A 131 -14.10 -0.37 -21.01
CA GLN A 131 -14.02 -1.62 -20.25
C GLN A 131 -12.56 -1.99 -20.02
N ALA A 132 -12.10 -2.00 -18.77
CA ALA A 132 -10.71 -2.26 -18.41
C ALA A 132 -10.45 -3.72 -18.03
N LEU A 133 -11.40 -4.36 -17.35
CA LEU A 133 -11.40 -5.79 -17.03
C LEU A 133 -12.81 -6.33 -17.29
N ASP A 134 -13.01 -7.64 -17.18
CA ASP A 134 -14.36 -8.17 -17.29
C ASP A 134 -15.27 -7.57 -16.21
N GLY A 135 -16.44 -7.06 -16.62
CA GLY A 135 -17.35 -6.30 -15.74
C GLY A 135 -16.85 -4.95 -15.18
N VAL A 136 -15.55 -4.65 -15.25
CA VAL A 136 -14.95 -3.42 -14.68
C VAL A 136 -14.74 -2.35 -15.75
N TYR A 137 -15.31 -1.17 -15.52
CA TYR A 137 -15.15 -0.02 -16.39
C TYR A 137 -14.31 1.08 -15.73
N GLY A 138 -13.48 1.73 -16.53
CA GLY A 138 -13.07 3.10 -16.26
C GLY A 138 -14.19 4.06 -16.64
N GLU A 139 -14.47 5.04 -15.79
CA GLU A 139 -15.40 6.13 -16.11
C GLU A 139 -14.74 7.47 -15.82
N GLY A 140 -15.05 8.49 -16.63
CA GLY A 140 -14.47 9.81 -16.46
C GLY A 140 -15.01 10.85 -17.43
N LEU A 141 -14.22 11.90 -17.62
CA LEU A 141 -14.51 12.96 -18.57
C LEU A 141 -13.38 13.10 -19.58
N LEU A 142 -13.73 13.34 -20.83
CA LEU A 142 -12.80 13.50 -21.95
C LEU A 142 -12.99 14.88 -22.56
N ALA A 143 -11.95 15.73 -22.49
CA ALA A 143 -11.86 16.95 -23.24
C ALA A 143 -11.28 16.66 -24.63
N ILE A 144 -12.05 16.97 -25.67
CA ILE A 144 -11.72 16.71 -27.07
C ILE A 144 -11.49 18.07 -27.75
N PRO A 145 -10.28 18.37 -28.25
CA PRO A 145 -10.03 19.61 -28.96
C PRO A 145 -10.83 19.65 -30.27
N ASN A 146 -11.25 20.84 -30.68
CA ASN A 146 -12.02 21.04 -31.92
C ASN A 146 -11.16 20.87 -33.19
N GLY A 147 -9.83 20.89 -33.04
CA GLY A 147 -8.85 20.78 -34.13
C GLY A 147 -8.18 19.41 -34.22
N GLU A 148 -7.02 19.37 -34.85
CA GLU A 148 -6.15 18.19 -34.87
C GLU A 148 -5.68 17.87 -33.45
N ILE A 149 -5.74 16.58 -33.08
CA ILE A 149 -5.24 16.11 -31.79
C ILE A 149 -3.73 15.91 -31.95
N ILE A 150 -2.94 16.66 -31.19
CA ILE A 150 -1.47 16.63 -31.25
C ILE A 150 -0.82 16.05 -30.00
N GLY A 151 -1.62 15.62 -29.01
CA GLY A 151 -1.18 14.92 -27.82
C GLY A 151 -2.35 14.22 -27.13
N ASN A 152 -2.10 13.07 -26.52
CA ASN A 152 -3.05 12.32 -25.73
C ASN A 152 -2.63 12.37 -24.26
N VAL A 153 -3.55 12.67 -23.34
CA VAL A 153 -3.22 12.84 -21.93
C VAL A 153 -4.23 12.10 -21.06
N VAL A 154 -3.74 11.26 -20.15
CA VAL A 154 -4.49 10.80 -18.99
C VAL A 154 -4.05 11.64 -17.79
N LEU A 155 -4.94 12.46 -17.24
CA LEU A 155 -4.70 13.22 -16.02
C LEU A 155 -5.41 12.55 -14.84
N LEU A 156 -4.63 12.12 -13.87
CA LEU A 156 -5.07 11.39 -12.68
C LEU A 156 -5.00 12.31 -11.46
N PRO A 157 -6.14 12.84 -10.98
CA PRO A 157 -6.15 13.68 -9.79
C PRO A 157 -5.89 12.84 -8.52
N ASP A 158 -5.80 13.47 -7.35
CA ASP A 158 -5.89 12.67 -6.11
C ASP A 158 -7.27 12.03 -6.02
N CYS A 159 -7.38 10.87 -5.37
CA CYS A 159 -8.59 10.08 -5.42
C CYS A 159 -9.82 10.72 -4.74
N ASP A 160 -9.64 11.74 -3.91
CA ASP A 160 -10.74 12.53 -3.33
C ASP A 160 -11.16 13.72 -4.22
N GLN A 161 -10.58 13.85 -5.41
CA GLN A 161 -10.86 14.92 -6.35
C GLN A 161 -11.51 14.37 -7.63
N ASN A 162 -12.64 14.96 -8.00
CA ASN A 162 -13.42 14.52 -9.14
C ASN A 162 -12.91 15.11 -10.48
N PRO A 163 -13.13 14.42 -11.62
CA PRO A 163 -12.81 14.93 -12.95
C PRO A 163 -13.34 16.32 -13.28
N GLU A 164 -14.55 16.62 -12.79
CA GLU A 164 -15.25 17.89 -12.99
C GLU A 164 -14.42 19.10 -12.50
N LEU A 165 -13.63 18.92 -11.42
CA LEU A 165 -12.76 19.95 -10.87
C LEU A 165 -11.67 20.36 -11.87
N TYR A 166 -10.98 19.38 -12.44
CA TYR A 166 -9.84 19.61 -13.33
C TYR A 166 -10.23 20.11 -14.72
N LEU A 167 -11.43 19.76 -15.16
CA LEU A 167 -12.02 20.32 -16.37
C LEU A 167 -12.81 21.62 -16.10
N GLY A 168 -12.77 22.17 -14.89
CA GLY A 168 -13.39 23.45 -14.55
C GLY A 168 -14.91 23.48 -14.72
N LEU A 169 -15.56 22.32 -14.63
CA LEU A 169 -17.03 22.19 -14.62
C LEU A 169 -17.61 22.42 -13.22
N GLU A 170 -16.84 22.11 -12.19
CA GLU A 170 -17.17 22.32 -10.78
C GLU A 170 -15.95 22.85 -10.01
N GLY A 171 -16.19 23.46 -8.85
CA GLY A 171 -15.13 23.98 -7.99
C GLY A 171 -14.38 25.20 -8.55
N ASP A 172 -13.34 25.62 -7.84
CA ASP A 172 -12.51 26.78 -8.21
C ASP A 172 -11.02 26.45 -8.03
N LEU A 173 -10.42 25.86 -9.07
CA LEU A 173 -8.96 25.77 -9.18
C LEU A 173 -8.41 27.09 -9.75
N PRO A 174 -7.30 27.63 -9.24
CA PRO A 174 -6.62 28.75 -9.89
C PRO A 174 -6.24 28.43 -11.34
N LEU A 175 -6.33 29.40 -12.27
CA LEU A 175 -6.15 29.18 -13.71
C LEU A 175 -4.79 28.57 -14.08
N ASP A 176 -3.75 28.98 -13.36
CA ASP A 176 -2.36 28.50 -13.47
C ASP A 176 -2.16 27.06 -12.98
N HIS A 177 -3.16 26.48 -12.31
CA HIS A 177 -3.17 25.08 -11.84
C HIS A 177 -4.14 24.18 -12.65
N ARG A 178 -4.81 24.72 -13.68
CA ARG A 178 -5.76 23.98 -14.53
C ARG A 178 -5.06 23.30 -15.71
N ILE A 179 -4.12 22.41 -15.43
CA ILE A 179 -3.30 21.73 -16.46
C ILE A 179 -4.13 21.05 -17.55
N ALA A 180 -5.25 20.41 -17.23
CA ALA A 180 -6.12 19.77 -18.22
C ALA A 180 -6.62 20.76 -19.28
N LEU A 181 -7.01 21.97 -18.86
CA LEU A 181 -7.51 23.01 -19.75
C LEU A 181 -6.41 23.60 -20.62
N HIS A 182 -5.23 23.76 -20.03
CA HIS A 182 -4.06 24.28 -20.74
C HIS A 182 -3.64 23.30 -21.84
N LEU A 183 -3.52 22.01 -21.52
CA LEU A 183 -3.16 21.00 -22.51
C LEU A 183 -4.26 20.86 -23.58
N ALA A 184 -5.55 20.91 -23.19
CA ALA A 184 -6.64 20.91 -24.16
C ALA A 184 -6.60 22.13 -25.11
N SER A 185 -6.23 23.32 -24.61
CA SER A 185 -6.11 24.52 -25.45
C SER A 185 -4.88 24.49 -26.38
N LEU A 186 -3.87 23.67 -26.05
CA LEU A 186 -2.74 23.39 -26.92
C LEU A 186 -3.04 22.30 -27.97
N GLY A 187 -4.24 21.73 -27.99
CA GLY A 187 -4.63 20.69 -28.96
C GLY A 187 -4.44 19.26 -28.44
N CYS A 188 -4.26 19.06 -27.14
CA CYS A 188 -4.28 17.73 -26.55
C CYS A 188 -5.72 17.25 -26.33
N GLN A 189 -5.94 15.95 -26.54
CA GLN A 189 -7.09 15.24 -25.99
C GLN A 189 -6.77 14.83 -24.55
N VAL A 190 -7.61 15.23 -23.59
CA VAL A 190 -7.34 15.02 -22.15
C VAL A 190 -8.45 14.21 -21.49
N LEU A 191 -8.12 13.00 -21.07
CA LEU A 191 -8.96 12.12 -20.26
C LEU A 191 -8.68 12.36 -18.77
N VAL A 192 -9.73 12.54 -17.99
CA VAL A 192 -9.67 12.61 -16.52
C VAL A 192 -10.55 11.50 -15.93
N PRO A 193 -9.96 10.35 -15.56
CA PRO A 193 -10.67 9.24 -14.93
C PRO A 193 -11.14 9.57 -13.51
N THR A 194 -12.22 8.93 -13.09
CA THR A 194 -12.62 8.90 -11.68
C THR A 194 -11.91 7.76 -10.96
N LEU A 195 -11.24 8.08 -9.86
CA LEU A 195 -10.59 7.12 -8.98
C LEU A 195 -11.49 6.74 -7.80
N ILE A 196 -11.26 5.58 -7.20
CA ILE A 196 -11.93 5.19 -5.97
C ILE A 196 -11.41 6.07 -4.82
N ASP A 197 -12.30 6.78 -4.17
CA ASP A 197 -12.05 7.82 -3.17
C ASP A 197 -11.91 7.23 -1.76
N ARG A 198 -11.59 8.09 -0.80
CA ARG A 198 -11.48 7.73 0.62
C ARG A 198 -12.80 7.90 1.38
N GLY A 199 -13.91 8.12 0.67
CA GLY A 199 -15.27 8.02 1.19
C GLY A 199 -15.59 6.65 1.79
N HIS A 200 -16.73 6.49 2.42
CA HIS A 200 -17.08 5.27 3.19
C HIS A 200 -18.56 4.89 3.14
N GLU A 201 -19.37 5.69 2.45
CA GLU A 201 -20.82 5.58 2.35
C GLU A 201 -21.28 4.32 1.61
N HIS A 202 -20.41 3.66 0.86
CA HIS A 202 -20.65 2.39 0.17
C HIS A 202 -19.97 1.20 0.86
N SER A 203 -19.16 1.45 1.89
CA SER A 203 -18.41 0.41 2.60
C SER A 203 -19.29 -0.34 3.58
N GLY A 204 -19.95 -1.39 3.11
CA GLY A 204 -20.70 -2.34 3.94
C GLY A 204 -21.94 -2.84 3.23
N ASN A 205 -22.86 -3.42 4.00
CA ASN A 205 -24.16 -3.87 3.48
C ASN A 205 -25.27 -3.14 4.26
N PRO A 206 -26.16 -2.39 3.60
CA PRO A 206 -27.21 -1.62 4.28
C PRO A 206 -28.20 -2.49 5.06
N ASP A 207 -28.38 -3.76 4.67
CA ASP A 207 -29.26 -4.71 5.35
C ASP A 207 -28.60 -5.37 6.58
N VAL A 208 -27.27 -5.26 6.71
CA VAL A 208 -26.50 -5.89 7.81
C VAL A 208 -25.82 -4.83 8.67
N ARG A 209 -24.86 -4.11 8.09
CA ARG A 209 -24.05 -3.09 8.75
C ARG A 209 -23.25 -2.29 7.72
N MET A 210 -23.34 -0.97 7.82
CA MET A 210 -22.37 -0.04 7.20
C MET A 210 -21.13 0.12 8.08
N THR A 211 -19.98 0.32 7.46
CA THR A 211 -18.69 0.51 8.13
C THR A 211 -18.20 1.95 7.94
N GLN A 212 -17.09 2.28 8.59
CA GLN A 212 -16.40 3.56 8.38
C GLN A 212 -15.13 3.38 7.54
N ILE A 213 -14.93 2.18 6.97
CA ILE A 213 -13.75 1.82 6.19
C ILE A 213 -13.75 2.61 4.89
N PRO A 214 -12.66 3.30 4.50
CA PRO A 214 -12.57 3.97 3.21
C PRO A 214 -12.85 3.01 2.05
N HIS A 215 -13.47 3.47 0.97
CA HIS A 215 -13.76 2.64 -0.20
C HIS A 215 -12.50 1.97 -0.74
N ARG A 216 -11.36 2.70 -0.79
CA ARG A 216 -10.06 2.14 -1.16
C ARG A 216 -9.61 0.98 -0.27
N GLU A 217 -9.75 1.12 1.05
CA GLU A 217 -9.41 0.06 1.99
C GLU A 217 -10.37 -1.13 1.86
N MET A 218 -11.66 -0.89 1.62
CA MET A 218 -12.65 -1.95 1.43
C MET A 218 -12.32 -2.81 0.19
N VAL A 219 -11.99 -2.17 -0.94
CA VAL A 219 -11.54 -2.88 -2.15
C VAL A 219 -10.23 -3.62 -1.89
N TYR A 220 -9.24 -2.95 -1.27
CA TYR A 220 -7.95 -3.57 -0.94
C TYR A 220 -8.09 -4.85 -0.12
N ARG A 221 -8.96 -4.86 0.91
CA ARG A 221 -9.11 -6.01 1.81
C ARG A 221 -9.58 -7.27 1.12
N GLY A 222 -10.44 -7.16 0.11
CA GLY A 222 -10.83 -8.30 -0.71
C GLY A 222 -9.74 -8.66 -1.71
N ALA A 223 -9.21 -7.65 -2.42
CA ALA A 223 -8.26 -7.85 -3.51
C ALA A 223 -6.95 -8.48 -3.05
N TYR A 224 -6.44 -8.08 -1.87
CA TYR A 224 -5.17 -8.55 -1.32
C TYR A 224 -5.11 -10.07 -1.19
N GLU A 225 -6.18 -10.70 -0.69
CA GLU A 225 -6.25 -12.16 -0.52
C GLU A 225 -6.24 -12.89 -1.88
N MET A 226 -6.69 -12.22 -2.95
CA MET A 226 -6.74 -12.75 -4.31
C MET A 226 -5.48 -12.43 -5.13
N GLY A 227 -4.40 -11.93 -4.49
CA GLY A 227 -3.18 -11.50 -5.19
C GLY A 227 -3.42 -10.31 -6.14
N ARG A 228 -4.42 -9.48 -5.83
CA ARG A 228 -4.75 -8.26 -6.55
C ARG A 228 -4.57 -7.04 -5.66
N HIS A 229 -4.60 -5.87 -6.28
CA HIS A 229 -4.48 -4.61 -5.55
C HIS A 229 -5.31 -3.52 -6.23
N ILE A 230 -5.88 -2.59 -5.44
CA ILE A 230 -6.63 -1.45 -5.98
C ILE A 230 -5.78 -0.59 -6.93
N ILE A 231 -4.50 -0.43 -6.61
CA ILE A 231 -3.50 0.19 -7.49
C ILE A 231 -3.48 -0.54 -8.84
N GLY A 232 -3.41 -1.87 -8.87
CA GLY A 232 -3.42 -2.65 -10.10
C GLY A 232 -4.69 -2.45 -10.91
N TYR A 233 -5.87 -2.53 -10.26
CA TYR A 233 -7.15 -2.29 -10.95
C TYR A 233 -7.25 -0.90 -11.57
N GLU A 234 -6.75 0.14 -10.90
CA GLU A 234 -6.76 1.50 -11.45
C GLU A 234 -5.69 1.69 -12.52
N ILE A 235 -4.54 1.01 -12.44
CA ILE A 235 -3.55 0.95 -13.52
C ILE A 235 -4.16 0.30 -14.77
N GLU A 236 -4.89 -0.80 -14.65
CA GLU A 236 -5.55 -1.44 -15.82
C GLU A 236 -6.51 -0.47 -16.52
N LYS A 237 -7.23 0.36 -15.76
CA LYS A 237 -8.06 1.44 -16.33
C LYS A 237 -7.22 2.46 -17.10
N VAL A 238 -6.05 2.83 -16.60
CA VAL A 238 -5.11 3.74 -17.28
C VAL A 238 -4.55 3.09 -18.54
N LEU A 239 -4.04 1.87 -18.46
CA LEU A 239 -3.42 1.16 -19.59
C LEU A 239 -4.43 0.85 -20.70
N THR A 240 -5.69 0.59 -20.35
CA THR A 240 -6.76 0.45 -21.36
C THR A 240 -7.03 1.77 -22.08
N ALA A 241 -6.93 2.91 -21.39
CA ALA A 241 -7.05 4.21 -22.05
C ALA A 241 -5.85 4.50 -22.98
N VAL A 242 -4.65 4.06 -22.58
CA VAL A 242 -3.45 4.08 -23.45
C VAL A 242 -3.67 3.19 -24.68
N ASP A 243 -4.24 1.99 -24.52
CA ASP A 243 -4.58 1.12 -25.65
C ASP A 243 -5.54 1.79 -26.64
N TRP A 244 -6.54 2.52 -26.13
CA TRP A 244 -7.46 3.27 -26.97
C TRP A 244 -6.75 4.40 -27.72
N PHE A 245 -5.92 5.20 -27.04
CA PHE A 245 -5.16 6.29 -27.65
C PHE A 245 -4.24 5.80 -28.76
N GLU A 246 -3.49 4.73 -28.53
CA GLU A 246 -2.63 4.08 -29.53
C GLU A 246 -3.45 3.64 -30.76
N MET A 247 -4.65 3.10 -30.54
CA MET A 247 -5.52 2.64 -31.62
C MET A 247 -6.07 3.79 -32.47
N VAL A 248 -6.53 4.88 -31.85
CA VAL A 248 -7.19 5.98 -32.58
C VAL A 248 -6.20 7.01 -33.11
N ASN A 249 -5.07 7.21 -32.41
CA ASN A 249 -4.09 8.26 -32.64
C ASN A 249 -2.64 7.70 -32.54
N PRO A 250 -2.23 6.73 -33.38
CA PRO A 250 -1.00 5.94 -33.19
C PRO A 250 0.31 6.75 -33.22
N ASP A 251 0.36 7.85 -33.97
CA ASP A 251 1.56 8.69 -34.09
C ASP A 251 1.55 9.87 -33.10
N THR A 252 0.58 9.90 -32.17
CA THR A 252 0.37 11.04 -31.25
C THR A 252 0.91 10.69 -29.86
N PRO A 253 1.78 11.54 -29.27
CA PRO A 253 2.44 11.22 -28.02
C PRO A 253 1.43 11.09 -26.86
N ILE A 254 1.72 10.19 -25.94
CA ILE A 254 0.86 9.85 -24.80
C ILE A 254 1.51 10.29 -23.50
N ALA A 255 0.79 11.07 -22.70
CA ALA A 255 1.19 11.46 -21.35
C ALA A 255 0.28 10.84 -20.29
N VAL A 256 0.86 10.42 -19.18
CA VAL A 256 0.13 10.10 -17.95
C VAL A 256 0.64 10.97 -16.82
N LEU A 257 -0.24 11.81 -16.29
CA LEU A 257 0.08 12.85 -15.33
C LEU A 257 -0.72 12.61 -14.06
N GLY A 258 -0.14 12.81 -12.87
CA GLY A 258 -0.98 12.67 -11.68
C GLY A 258 -0.49 13.31 -10.39
N TYR A 259 -1.44 13.45 -9.46
CA TYR A 259 -1.24 14.03 -8.12
C TYR A 259 -1.75 13.10 -7.01
N GLY A 260 -1.01 12.96 -5.90
CA GLY A 260 -1.44 12.13 -4.76
C GLY A 260 -1.53 10.64 -5.13
N GLU A 261 -2.70 10.01 -4.93
CA GLU A 261 -2.92 8.65 -5.49
C GLU A 261 -2.82 8.63 -7.02
N GLY A 262 -3.28 9.67 -7.71
CA GLY A 262 -3.11 9.78 -9.15
C GLY A 262 -1.64 9.87 -9.55
N GLY A 263 -0.80 10.48 -8.70
CA GLY A 263 0.65 10.53 -8.89
C GLY A 263 1.30 9.15 -8.76
N LEU A 264 0.83 8.35 -7.79
CA LEU A 264 1.19 6.92 -7.68
C LEU A 264 0.83 6.16 -8.95
N LEU A 265 -0.41 6.29 -9.40
CA LEU A 265 -0.91 5.55 -10.57
C LEU A 265 -0.20 5.97 -11.85
N ALA A 266 0.04 7.28 -12.06
CA ALA A 266 0.80 7.79 -13.19
C ALA A 266 2.23 7.22 -13.18
N PHE A 267 2.87 7.24 -12.03
CA PHE A 267 4.23 6.74 -11.86
C PHE A 267 4.35 5.26 -12.21
N TYR A 268 3.46 4.42 -11.67
CA TYR A 268 3.51 2.99 -11.92
C TYR A 268 3.05 2.64 -13.34
N SER A 269 2.07 3.36 -13.90
CA SER A 269 1.67 3.16 -15.30
C SER A 269 2.83 3.48 -16.25
N GLY A 270 3.52 4.62 -16.06
CA GLY A 270 4.71 4.98 -16.84
C GLY A 270 5.84 3.96 -16.72
N ALA A 271 6.02 3.40 -15.52
CA ALA A 271 7.00 2.34 -15.29
C ALA A 271 6.60 1.00 -15.91
N LEU A 272 5.33 0.72 -16.15
CA LEU A 272 4.83 -0.55 -16.70
C LEU A 272 4.64 -0.52 -18.22
N ASP A 273 4.34 0.63 -18.82
CA ASP A 273 4.00 0.72 -20.23
C ASP A 273 4.92 1.67 -20.99
N ASN A 274 5.59 1.13 -22.00
CA ASN A 274 6.57 1.84 -22.80
C ASN A 274 5.98 2.81 -23.83
N ARG A 275 4.66 2.75 -24.08
CA ARG A 275 3.96 3.68 -24.98
C ARG A 275 3.71 5.06 -24.36
N ILE A 276 3.90 5.19 -23.05
CA ILE A 276 3.74 6.47 -22.35
C ILE A 276 5.01 7.30 -22.51
N ASP A 277 4.98 8.32 -23.36
CA ASP A 277 6.11 9.20 -23.64
C ASP A 277 6.49 10.11 -22.47
N VAL A 278 5.48 10.59 -21.73
CA VAL A 278 5.66 11.56 -20.64
C VAL A 278 4.92 11.12 -19.39
N THR A 279 5.64 10.98 -18.28
CA THR A 279 5.08 10.70 -16.96
C THR A 279 5.32 11.90 -16.04
N LEU A 280 4.25 12.46 -15.45
CA LEU A 280 4.35 13.48 -14.39
C LEU A 280 3.87 12.91 -13.05
N VAL A 281 4.72 13.04 -12.03
CA VAL A 281 4.43 12.61 -10.67
C VAL A 281 4.46 13.81 -9.73
N SER A 282 3.30 14.16 -9.18
CA SER A 282 3.13 15.22 -8.19
C SER A 282 2.61 14.66 -6.87
N GLY A 283 3.12 15.14 -5.73
CA GLY A 283 2.60 14.77 -4.41
C GLY A 283 2.69 13.27 -4.09
N TYR A 284 3.67 12.54 -4.66
CA TYR A 284 3.86 11.13 -4.37
C TYR A 284 5.34 10.76 -4.18
N PHE A 285 6.22 11.01 -5.15
CA PHE A 285 7.59 10.48 -5.24
C PHE A 285 8.46 10.77 -3.99
N GLY A 286 9.14 9.75 -3.46
CA GLY A 286 10.09 9.91 -2.36
C GLY A 286 10.57 8.59 -1.72
N PRO A 287 11.34 8.66 -0.61
CA PRO A 287 11.93 7.47 0.00
C PRO A 287 10.90 6.58 0.72
N ARG A 288 10.56 5.42 0.15
CA ARG A 288 9.57 4.44 0.66
C ARG A 288 9.96 3.63 1.90
N LYS A 289 10.89 4.11 2.72
CA LYS A 289 11.39 3.40 3.93
C LYS A 289 10.31 3.20 5.02
N ASN A 290 9.21 3.94 4.95
CA ASN A 290 8.14 3.95 5.96
C ASN A 290 6.77 3.54 5.38
N LEU A 291 6.73 2.78 4.28
CA LEU A 291 5.48 2.39 3.62
C LEU A 291 4.46 1.73 4.59
N TRP A 292 4.94 0.99 5.59
CA TRP A 292 4.11 0.37 6.63
C TRP A 292 3.31 1.36 7.51
N LYS A 293 3.64 2.66 7.46
CA LYS A 293 2.88 3.73 8.14
C LYS A 293 1.80 4.36 7.26
N GLU A 294 1.86 4.14 5.95
CA GLU A 294 0.87 4.67 5.01
C GLU A 294 -0.45 3.89 5.15
N PRO A 295 -1.59 4.44 4.68
CA PRO A 295 -2.85 3.72 4.67
C PRO A 295 -2.70 2.35 4.00
N ILE A 296 -3.43 1.34 4.50
CA ILE A 296 -3.23 -0.06 4.08
C ILE A 296 -3.43 -0.28 2.58
N TYR A 297 -4.25 0.53 1.92
CA TYR A 297 -4.42 0.51 0.46
C TYR A 297 -3.20 1.00 -0.34
N ARG A 298 -2.09 1.37 0.31
CA ARG A 298 -0.76 1.58 -0.30
C ARG A 298 0.25 0.49 0.09
N ASN A 299 -0.13 -0.47 0.92
CA ASN A 299 0.75 -1.56 1.33
C ASN A 299 0.81 -2.62 0.22
N VAL A 300 1.91 -2.64 -0.52
CA VAL A 300 2.12 -3.59 -1.61
C VAL A 300 3.08 -4.68 -1.15
N TRP A 301 2.61 -5.93 -1.12
CA TRP A 301 3.42 -7.09 -0.74
C TRP A 301 4.65 -7.23 -1.64
N SER A 302 5.80 -7.57 -1.06
CA SER A 302 7.09 -7.75 -1.74
C SER A 302 7.70 -6.52 -2.46
N LEU A 303 6.97 -5.40 -2.60
CA LEU A 303 7.45 -4.22 -3.36
C LEU A 303 8.86 -3.79 -2.95
N LEU A 304 9.10 -3.62 -1.64
CA LEU A 304 10.37 -3.09 -1.14
C LEU A 304 11.56 -4.06 -1.23
N THR A 305 11.31 -5.33 -1.57
CA THR A 305 12.33 -6.36 -1.83
C THR A 305 13.19 -5.98 -3.02
N GLU A 306 12.55 -5.58 -4.12
CA GLU A 306 13.18 -5.30 -5.40
C GLU A 306 13.15 -3.80 -5.76
N PHE A 307 12.10 -3.09 -5.31
CA PHE A 307 11.79 -1.74 -5.76
C PHE A 307 11.80 -0.71 -4.62
N GLY A 308 12.27 0.49 -4.93
CA GLY A 308 11.85 1.74 -4.30
C GLY A 308 11.56 2.75 -5.40
N ASP A 309 11.18 3.98 -5.04
CA ASP A 309 10.82 4.97 -6.06
C ASP A 309 11.98 5.24 -7.04
N ALA A 310 13.26 5.27 -6.62
CA ALA A 310 14.37 5.41 -7.58
C ALA A 310 14.49 4.22 -8.56
N GLU A 311 14.26 3.00 -8.09
CA GLU A 311 14.26 1.81 -8.95
C GLU A 311 13.11 1.85 -9.97
N ILE A 312 11.90 2.20 -9.53
CA ILE A 312 10.72 2.30 -10.40
C ILE A 312 10.89 3.42 -11.42
N ALA A 313 11.42 4.57 -11.00
CA ALA A 313 11.71 5.68 -11.89
C ALA A 313 12.72 5.30 -12.97
N SER A 314 13.71 4.45 -12.66
CA SER A 314 14.65 3.96 -13.67
C SER A 314 13.97 3.19 -14.81
N LEU A 315 12.86 2.49 -14.55
CA LEU A 315 12.09 1.79 -15.60
C LEU A 315 11.47 2.72 -16.65
N ILE A 316 11.30 4.01 -16.33
CA ILE A 316 10.76 5.01 -17.27
C ILE A 316 11.86 5.50 -18.22
N ALA A 317 13.13 5.40 -17.84
CA ALA A 317 14.23 5.89 -18.65
C ALA A 317 14.29 5.17 -20.01
N PRO A 318 14.58 5.87 -21.11
CA PRO A 318 14.94 7.29 -21.21
C PRO A 318 13.75 8.23 -21.47
N ARG A 319 12.50 7.73 -21.44
CA ARG A 319 11.27 8.51 -21.64
C ARG A 319 11.15 9.61 -20.59
N ALA A 320 10.29 10.60 -20.83
CA ALA A 320 10.26 11.78 -19.97
C ALA A 320 9.63 11.45 -18.61
N LEU A 321 10.36 11.74 -17.53
CA LEU A 321 9.86 11.68 -16.15
C LEU A 321 10.01 13.05 -15.50
N LEU A 322 8.87 13.65 -15.17
CA LEU A 322 8.79 14.93 -14.48
C LEU A 322 8.33 14.68 -13.05
N ILE A 323 9.11 15.13 -12.07
CA ILE A 323 8.77 15.05 -10.64
C ILE A 323 8.48 16.46 -10.13
N GLU A 324 7.24 16.71 -9.71
CA GLU A 324 6.85 17.99 -9.11
C GLU A 324 6.88 17.88 -7.58
N THR A 325 7.55 18.82 -6.91
CA THR A 325 7.72 18.81 -5.44
C THR A 325 6.50 19.32 -4.66
N ALA A 326 5.31 19.36 -5.28
CA ALA A 326 4.08 19.74 -4.58
C ALA A 326 3.82 18.77 -3.40
N PRO A 327 3.33 19.27 -2.24
CA PRO A 327 3.09 18.42 -1.09
C PRO A 327 1.96 17.43 -1.38
N ALA A 328 2.12 16.17 -0.94
CA ALA A 328 1.06 15.18 -0.98
C ALA A 328 -0.18 15.61 -0.17
N PRO A 329 -1.39 15.09 -0.47
CA PRO A 329 -2.53 15.23 0.42
C PRO A 329 -2.20 14.67 1.82
N LYS A 330 -2.49 15.46 2.86
CA LYS A 330 -2.31 15.02 4.25
C LYS A 330 -3.49 14.15 4.66
N ILE A 331 -3.22 12.89 4.96
CA ILE A 331 -4.25 11.91 5.34
C ILE A 331 -3.88 11.30 6.69
N SER A 332 -4.87 11.10 7.55
CA SER A 332 -4.69 10.45 8.86
C SER A 332 -5.89 9.59 9.21
N HIS A 333 -5.66 8.28 9.33
CA HIS A 333 -6.63 7.31 9.83
C HIS A 333 -6.24 6.93 11.26
N PRO A 334 -6.99 7.36 12.29
CA PRO A 334 -6.70 6.99 13.66
C PRO A 334 -6.99 5.50 13.89
N ALA A 335 -6.29 4.89 14.85
CA ALA A 335 -6.59 3.53 15.28
C ALA A 335 -8.00 3.45 15.90
N GLY A 336 -8.84 2.53 15.44
CA GLY A 336 -10.17 2.26 16.03
C GLY A 336 -11.27 1.97 15.01
N GLN A 337 -12.43 1.54 15.48
CA GLN A 337 -13.66 1.32 14.68
C GLN A 337 -13.55 0.41 13.45
N GLY A 338 -12.55 -0.49 13.42
CA GLY A 338 -12.32 -1.42 12.31
C GLY A 338 -11.43 -0.86 11.19
N LEU A 339 -10.95 0.38 11.34
CA LEU A 339 -10.00 1.03 10.44
C LEU A 339 -8.58 0.53 10.68
N THR A 340 -7.80 0.39 9.61
CA THR A 340 -6.36 0.19 9.72
C THR A 340 -5.69 1.56 9.93
N PRO A 341 -4.89 1.76 10.98
CA PRO A 341 -4.20 3.02 11.18
C PRO A 341 -3.19 3.27 10.07
N GLY A 342 -3.11 4.52 9.60
CA GLY A 342 -2.15 4.92 8.58
C GLY A 342 -2.25 6.39 8.22
N SER A 343 -1.15 6.99 7.81
CA SER A 343 -1.07 8.41 7.47
C SER A 343 -0.24 8.66 6.22
N ILE A 344 -0.66 9.65 5.43
CA ILE A 344 0.14 10.18 4.33
C ILE A 344 0.66 11.54 4.80
N GLU A 345 1.98 11.63 4.93
CA GLU A 345 2.69 12.87 5.23
C GLU A 345 3.53 13.26 4.01
N PRO A 346 3.51 14.54 3.59
CA PRO A 346 4.38 15.02 2.53
C PRO A 346 5.85 14.76 2.85
N PHE A 347 6.61 14.29 1.85
CA PHE A 347 8.06 14.24 1.97
C PHE A 347 8.64 15.65 2.02
N ALA A 348 9.73 15.83 2.77
CA ALA A 348 10.48 17.07 2.71
C ALA A 348 11.12 17.23 1.32
N PRO A 349 11.24 18.45 0.77
CA PRO A 349 11.86 18.68 -0.54
C PRO A 349 13.25 18.03 -0.67
N GLU A 350 14.05 18.05 0.40
CA GLU A 350 15.39 17.45 0.40
C GLU A 350 15.36 15.91 0.37
N GLU A 351 14.27 15.27 0.84
CA GLU A 351 14.07 13.83 0.69
C GLU A 351 13.69 13.46 -0.75
N ILE A 352 12.87 14.28 -1.41
CA ILE A 352 12.49 14.13 -2.82
C ILE A 352 13.74 14.29 -3.70
N GLU A 353 14.50 15.38 -3.50
CA GLU A 353 15.72 15.67 -4.24
C GLU A 353 16.76 14.55 -4.11
N LYS A 354 16.95 13.98 -2.91
CA LYS A 354 17.88 12.86 -2.70
C LYS A 354 17.46 11.59 -3.43
N GLU A 355 16.16 11.27 -3.42
CA GLU A 355 15.66 10.08 -4.12
C GLU A 355 15.69 10.29 -5.65
N PHE A 356 15.49 11.54 -6.12
CA PHE A 356 15.64 11.90 -7.53
C PHE A 356 17.10 11.76 -8.00
N HIS A 357 18.07 12.31 -7.25
CA HIS A 357 19.50 12.12 -7.57
C HIS A 357 19.90 10.64 -7.59
N ARG A 358 19.43 9.85 -6.61
CA ARG A 358 19.64 8.40 -6.61
C ARG A 358 19.12 7.74 -7.89
N THR A 359 18.00 8.23 -8.42
CA THR A 359 17.46 7.73 -9.70
C THR A 359 18.43 7.98 -10.83
N LEU A 360 18.98 9.20 -10.92
CA LEU A 360 19.97 9.57 -11.93
C LEU A 360 21.25 8.70 -11.81
N ASP A 361 21.71 8.43 -10.60
CA ASP A 361 22.87 7.56 -10.36
C ASP A 361 22.63 6.13 -10.90
N LEU A 362 21.40 5.61 -10.84
CA LEU A 362 21.06 4.25 -11.33
C LEU A 362 21.09 4.13 -12.86
N ILE A 363 21.01 5.25 -13.57
CA ILE A 363 20.93 5.33 -15.05
C ILE A 363 22.05 6.17 -15.64
N GLU A 364 23.09 6.48 -14.85
CA GLU A 364 24.24 7.27 -15.28
C GLU A 364 24.93 6.59 -16.47
N GLY A 365 25.04 7.30 -17.59
CA GLY A 365 25.66 6.79 -18.81
C GLY A 365 24.71 6.12 -19.81
N LEU A 366 23.40 6.09 -19.54
CA LEU A 366 22.41 5.63 -20.52
C LEU A 366 22.41 6.50 -21.78
N ASP A 367 22.35 5.87 -22.96
CA ASP A 367 22.24 6.52 -24.28
C ASP A 367 20.94 6.05 -24.99
N PRO A 368 20.00 6.96 -25.32
CA PRO A 368 20.04 8.41 -25.13
C PRO A 368 19.94 8.82 -23.66
N GLN A 369 20.40 10.03 -23.37
CA GLN A 369 20.29 10.61 -22.03
C GLN A 369 18.82 10.70 -21.60
N PRO A 370 18.47 10.23 -20.38
CA PRO A 370 17.09 10.29 -19.86
C PRO A 370 16.55 11.72 -19.78
N ASN A 371 15.31 11.95 -20.18
CA ASN A 371 14.63 13.24 -20.02
C ASN A 371 13.97 13.34 -18.64
N PHE A 372 14.77 13.37 -17.58
CA PHE A 372 14.29 13.42 -16.21
C PHE A 372 14.42 14.85 -15.66
N GLN A 373 13.34 15.38 -15.09
CA GLN A 373 13.33 16.76 -14.55
C GLN A 373 12.68 16.79 -13.17
N LEU A 374 13.31 17.52 -12.24
CA LEU A 374 12.75 17.87 -10.94
C LEU A 374 12.24 19.31 -11.03
N ILE A 375 10.96 19.51 -10.74
CA ILE A 375 10.26 20.79 -10.84
C ILE A 375 9.91 21.24 -9.43
N GLU A 376 10.58 22.28 -8.96
CA GLU A 376 10.31 22.88 -7.66
C GLU A 376 8.98 23.63 -7.70
N ASN A 377 7.98 23.10 -6.99
CA ASN A 377 6.70 23.79 -6.85
C ASN A 377 6.74 24.68 -5.60
N ALA A 378 6.71 26.00 -5.82
CA ALA A 378 6.63 27.01 -4.77
C ALA A 378 5.19 27.20 -4.20
N SER A 379 4.18 26.59 -4.84
CA SER A 379 2.77 26.58 -4.43
C SER A 379 2.43 25.31 -3.64
N GLU A 380 1.43 25.41 -2.77
CA GLU A 380 0.84 24.24 -2.10
C GLU A 380 -0.10 23.43 -3.03
N THR A 381 -0.45 23.99 -4.21
CA THR A 381 -1.35 23.35 -5.18
C THR A 381 -0.54 22.67 -6.29
N PRO A 382 -0.88 21.42 -6.69
CA PRO A 382 -0.15 20.70 -7.73
C PRO A 382 -0.37 21.30 -9.12
N PHE A 383 0.45 20.85 -10.07
CA PHE A 383 0.38 21.20 -11.49
C PHE A 383 0.52 22.70 -11.75
N SER A 384 1.58 23.29 -11.21
CA SER A 384 1.89 24.70 -11.46
C SER A 384 1.99 25.02 -12.96
N LEU A 385 1.96 26.31 -13.32
CA LEU A 385 2.17 26.73 -14.70
C LEU A 385 3.54 26.26 -15.25
N GLU A 386 4.57 26.29 -14.42
CA GLU A 386 5.91 25.80 -14.77
C GLU A 386 5.89 24.28 -15.06
N THR A 387 5.18 23.52 -14.22
CA THR A 387 4.94 22.09 -14.44
C THR A 387 4.20 21.83 -15.75
N THR A 388 3.17 22.63 -16.04
CA THR A 388 2.41 22.53 -17.28
C THR A 388 3.28 22.82 -18.51
N GLN A 389 4.16 23.83 -18.43
CA GLN A 389 5.11 24.17 -19.49
C GLN A 389 6.15 23.06 -19.70
N ALA A 390 6.63 22.44 -18.63
CA ALA A 390 7.56 21.31 -18.71
C ALA A 390 6.92 20.09 -19.40
N VAL A 391 5.67 19.77 -19.07
CA VAL A 391 4.89 18.71 -19.75
C VAL A 391 4.71 19.04 -21.23
N ALA A 392 4.29 20.27 -21.55
CA ALA A 392 4.09 20.70 -22.93
C ALA A 392 5.39 20.61 -23.75
N SER A 393 6.52 21.02 -23.17
CA SER A 393 7.85 20.90 -23.76
C SER A 393 8.25 19.44 -24.00
N ALA A 394 8.02 18.56 -23.01
CA ALA A 394 8.32 17.13 -23.11
C ALA A 394 7.48 16.42 -24.19
N LEU A 395 6.25 16.89 -24.42
CA LEU A 395 5.37 16.42 -25.50
C LEU A 395 5.67 17.05 -26.87
N GLY A 396 6.62 17.99 -26.97
CA GLY A 396 6.92 18.70 -28.21
C GLY A 396 5.84 19.70 -28.65
N LEU A 397 5.02 20.17 -27.72
CA LEU A 397 3.92 21.12 -27.97
C LEU A 397 4.42 22.58 -28.05
N PRO A 398 3.64 23.50 -28.63
CA PRO A 398 3.98 24.93 -28.64
C PRO A 398 4.11 25.51 -27.23
N ALA A 399 5.10 26.40 -27.02
CA ALA A 399 5.42 26.97 -25.70
C ALA A 399 4.38 27.96 -25.13
N THR A 400 3.45 28.45 -25.95
CA THR A 400 2.45 29.45 -25.53
C THR A 400 1.08 29.15 -26.12
N GLY A 401 0.14 28.81 -25.24
CA GLY A 401 -1.31 28.87 -25.49
C GLY A 401 -1.96 29.93 -24.60
N GLU A 402 -3.01 30.59 -25.07
CA GLU A 402 -3.84 31.43 -24.18
C GLU A 402 -4.74 30.53 -23.33
N ILE A 403 -4.74 30.74 -22.01
CA ILE A 403 -5.68 30.06 -21.10
C ILE A 403 -7.08 30.64 -21.36
N GLN A 404 -7.96 29.85 -21.97
CA GLN A 404 -9.34 30.25 -22.26
C GLN A 404 -10.27 29.84 -21.11
N THR A 405 -11.17 30.74 -20.71
CA THR A 405 -12.25 30.44 -19.76
C THR A 405 -13.46 29.83 -20.45
N TRP A 406 -14.18 28.96 -19.76
CA TRP A 406 -15.34 28.23 -20.29
C TRP A 406 -16.55 29.12 -20.55
N ILE A 407 -17.35 28.75 -21.56
CA ILE A 407 -18.79 29.03 -21.57
C ILE A 407 -19.46 27.75 -21.08
N MET A 408 -19.92 27.74 -19.83
CA MET A 408 -20.67 26.59 -19.31
C MET A 408 -21.91 26.38 -20.20
N GLY A 409 -21.94 25.29 -20.94
CA GLY A 409 -23.20 24.83 -21.54
C GLY A 409 -24.13 24.48 -20.39
N ASN A 410 -25.37 24.98 -20.39
CA ASN A 410 -26.35 24.59 -19.37
C ASN A 410 -26.58 23.08 -19.46
N PRO A 411 -26.09 22.25 -18.51
CA PRO A 411 -26.38 20.84 -18.54
C PRO A 411 -27.61 20.63 -17.67
N VAL A 412 -28.71 20.15 -18.23
CA VAL A 412 -29.61 19.34 -17.41
C VAL A 412 -28.75 18.18 -16.92
N PRO A 413 -28.51 18.01 -15.61
CA PRO A 413 -27.60 16.97 -15.14
C PRO A 413 -28.21 15.62 -15.48
N ASP A 414 -27.58 14.89 -16.40
CA ASP A 414 -27.85 13.48 -16.58
C ASP A 414 -27.55 12.77 -15.24
N PRO A 415 -28.55 12.14 -14.59
CA PRO A 415 -28.35 11.47 -13.30
C PRO A 415 -27.33 10.33 -13.36
N LEU A 416 -27.12 9.69 -14.52
CA LEU A 416 -26.15 8.60 -14.65
C LEU A 416 -24.71 9.07 -14.45
N ILE A 417 -24.42 10.32 -14.76
CA ILE A 417 -23.04 10.85 -14.79
C ILE A 417 -22.76 11.79 -13.62
N LEU A 418 -23.64 11.80 -12.60
CA LEU A 418 -23.33 12.40 -11.31
C LEU A 418 -22.13 11.70 -10.69
N SER A 419 -21.19 12.47 -10.14
CA SER A 419 -19.94 11.97 -9.56
C SER A 419 -20.19 10.87 -8.53
N SER A 420 -21.14 11.06 -7.61
CA SER A 420 -21.49 10.05 -6.59
C SER A 420 -22.07 8.76 -7.16
N VAL A 421 -22.85 8.83 -8.25
CA VAL A 421 -23.44 7.64 -8.89
C VAL A 421 -22.35 6.88 -9.66
N ARG A 422 -21.48 7.60 -10.36
CA ARG A 422 -20.28 7.04 -11.01
C ARG A 422 -19.35 6.39 -10.00
N GLN A 423 -19.15 7.02 -8.85
CA GLN A 423 -18.33 6.50 -7.76
C GLN A 423 -18.86 5.17 -7.24
N LYS A 424 -20.15 5.10 -6.93
CA LYS A 424 -20.78 3.87 -6.48
C LYS A 424 -20.65 2.74 -7.50
N ARG A 425 -20.93 3.02 -8.78
CA ARG A 425 -20.82 1.99 -9.84
C ARG A 425 -19.41 1.43 -9.95
N GLN A 426 -18.40 2.31 -9.99
CA GLN A 426 -17.02 1.84 -10.10
C GLN A 426 -16.59 1.05 -8.85
N PHE A 427 -17.03 1.47 -7.66
CA PHE A 427 -16.79 0.73 -6.43
C PHE A 427 -17.44 -0.67 -6.48
N ASP A 428 -18.74 -0.74 -6.81
CA ASP A 428 -19.48 -2.00 -6.90
C ASP A 428 -18.80 -2.96 -7.89
N GLN A 429 -18.38 -2.48 -9.06
CA GLN A 429 -17.70 -3.30 -10.08
C GLN A 429 -16.39 -3.90 -9.57
N LEU A 430 -15.57 -3.15 -8.82
CA LEU A 430 -14.32 -3.70 -8.26
C LEU A 430 -14.58 -4.74 -7.16
N ILE A 431 -15.66 -4.55 -6.38
CA ILE A 431 -16.08 -5.54 -5.39
C ILE A 431 -16.59 -6.81 -6.08
N GLU A 432 -17.44 -6.68 -7.11
CA GLU A 432 -17.97 -7.79 -7.89
C GLU A 432 -16.85 -8.58 -8.58
N PHE A 433 -15.94 -7.90 -9.29
CA PHE A 433 -14.77 -8.53 -9.93
C PHE A 433 -13.91 -9.32 -8.92
N THR A 434 -13.69 -8.76 -7.73
CA THR A 434 -12.91 -9.44 -6.68
C THR A 434 -13.66 -10.63 -6.09
N GLN A 435 -14.99 -10.57 -5.99
CA GLN A 435 -15.80 -11.69 -5.52
C GLN A 435 -15.84 -12.83 -6.55
N GLU A 436 -15.92 -12.51 -7.83
CA GLU A 436 -15.82 -13.49 -8.91
C GLU A 436 -14.46 -14.22 -8.87
N ALA A 437 -13.35 -13.47 -8.73
CA ALA A 437 -12.02 -14.06 -8.55
C ALA A 437 -11.94 -14.99 -7.32
N MET A 438 -12.66 -14.68 -6.24
CA MET A 438 -12.75 -15.53 -5.06
C MET A 438 -13.54 -16.81 -5.32
N GLU A 439 -14.64 -16.74 -6.06
CA GLU A 439 -15.42 -17.91 -6.47
C GLU A 439 -14.59 -18.83 -7.39
N ASP A 440 -13.87 -18.25 -8.35
CA ASP A 440 -13.02 -18.99 -9.30
C ASP A 440 -11.75 -19.58 -8.65
N SER A 441 -11.36 -19.07 -7.48
CA SER A 441 -10.15 -19.51 -6.77
C SER A 441 -10.12 -21.02 -6.44
N GLU A 442 -11.27 -21.70 -6.40
CA GLU A 442 -11.33 -23.15 -6.21
C GLU A 442 -10.71 -23.90 -7.39
N PHE A 443 -11.03 -23.51 -8.63
CA PHE A 443 -10.49 -24.14 -9.83
C PHE A 443 -9.00 -23.86 -10.00
N VAL A 444 -8.57 -22.63 -9.71
CA VAL A 444 -7.15 -22.27 -9.70
C VAL A 444 -6.36 -23.11 -8.69
N ARG A 445 -6.93 -23.37 -7.51
CA ARG A 445 -6.30 -24.25 -6.52
C ARG A 445 -6.28 -25.71 -6.98
N GLU A 446 -7.34 -26.20 -7.60
CA GLU A 446 -7.36 -27.57 -8.13
C GLU A 446 -6.25 -27.78 -9.16
N ASP A 447 -6.11 -26.86 -10.11
CA ASP A 447 -5.06 -26.89 -11.13
C ASP A 447 -3.65 -26.79 -10.49
N PHE A 448 -3.47 -25.90 -9.51
CA PHE A 448 -2.21 -25.78 -8.79
C PHE A 448 -1.82 -27.08 -8.09
N TRP A 449 -2.77 -27.77 -7.45
CA TRP A 449 -2.53 -29.02 -6.71
C TRP A 449 -2.58 -30.29 -7.58
N ALA A 450 -2.68 -30.17 -8.91
CA ALA A 450 -2.90 -31.30 -9.81
C ALA A 450 -1.82 -32.41 -9.73
N ASP A 451 -0.58 -32.06 -9.40
CA ASP A 451 0.54 -33.00 -9.30
C ASP A 451 0.68 -33.64 -7.90
N ALA A 452 -0.15 -33.26 -6.93
CA ALA A 452 -0.15 -33.86 -5.61
C ALA A 452 -0.76 -35.27 -5.64
N ASP A 453 0.00 -36.28 -5.21
CA ASP A 453 -0.42 -37.68 -5.23
C ASP A 453 -0.74 -38.19 -3.80
N PRO A 454 -2.04 -38.32 -3.44
CA PRO A 454 -2.47 -38.80 -2.13
C PRO A 454 -2.51 -40.33 -2.01
N THR A 455 -1.95 -41.09 -2.96
CA THR A 455 -2.07 -42.57 -3.00
C THR A 455 -1.51 -43.24 -1.74
N ASN A 456 -0.41 -42.74 -1.18
CA ASN A 456 0.16 -43.20 0.09
C ASN A 456 1.07 -42.15 0.71
N LEU A 457 1.47 -42.36 1.97
CA LEU A 457 2.27 -41.39 2.74
C LEU A 457 3.60 -41.00 2.06
N GLN A 458 4.35 -41.97 1.52
CA GLN A 458 5.66 -41.67 0.94
C GLN A 458 5.50 -40.79 -0.29
N THR A 459 4.58 -41.17 -1.19
CA THR A 459 4.33 -40.41 -2.40
C THR A 459 3.72 -39.04 -2.09
N TRP A 460 2.83 -38.93 -1.12
CA TRP A 460 2.31 -37.64 -0.66
C TRP A 460 3.42 -36.73 -0.16
N ILE A 461 4.36 -37.23 0.66
CA ILE A 461 5.50 -36.43 1.14
C ILE A 461 6.31 -35.90 -0.04
N GLU A 462 6.67 -36.77 -0.98
CA GLU A 462 7.50 -36.44 -2.15
C GLU A 462 6.79 -35.48 -3.11
N SER A 463 5.55 -35.77 -3.49
CA SER A 463 4.79 -34.97 -4.46
C SER A 463 4.39 -33.60 -3.91
N THR A 464 4.33 -33.44 -2.58
CA THR A 464 3.93 -32.16 -1.96
C THR A 464 5.09 -31.28 -1.52
N GLU A 465 6.34 -31.72 -1.69
CA GLU A 465 7.51 -30.91 -1.35
C GLU A 465 7.58 -29.59 -2.12
N PRO A 466 7.33 -29.53 -3.44
CA PRO A 466 7.32 -28.26 -4.17
C PRO A 466 6.27 -27.26 -3.63
N TYR A 467 5.11 -27.74 -3.17
CA TYR A 467 4.09 -26.87 -2.56
C TYR A 467 4.51 -26.33 -1.20
N ARG A 468 5.26 -27.11 -0.41
CA ARG A 468 5.82 -26.64 0.87
C ARG A 468 6.89 -25.58 0.63
N GLU A 469 7.78 -25.81 -0.33
CA GLU A 469 8.79 -24.84 -0.75
C GLU A 469 8.13 -23.56 -1.24
N TYR A 470 7.17 -23.64 -2.16
CA TYR A 470 6.41 -22.50 -2.66
C TYR A 470 5.70 -21.73 -1.53
N PHE A 471 4.98 -22.43 -0.65
CA PHE A 471 4.30 -21.77 0.47
C PHE A 471 5.29 -21.03 1.37
N TRP A 472 6.44 -21.64 1.64
CA TRP A 472 7.46 -21.10 2.52
C TRP A 472 8.22 -19.92 1.90
N GLU A 473 8.51 -19.97 0.61
CA GLU A 473 9.32 -18.97 -0.10
C GLU A 473 8.47 -17.83 -0.66
N GLU A 474 7.34 -18.14 -1.31
CA GLU A 474 6.52 -17.17 -2.05
C GLU A 474 5.31 -16.64 -1.26
N VAL A 475 4.68 -17.46 -0.40
CA VAL A 475 3.42 -17.09 0.26
C VAL A 475 3.65 -16.40 1.61
N ILE A 476 4.35 -17.06 2.55
CA ILE A 476 4.56 -16.49 3.90
C ILE A 476 5.92 -15.80 4.06
N GLY A 477 6.85 -16.08 3.15
CA GLY A 477 8.23 -15.60 3.20
C GLY A 477 9.12 -16.34 4.20
N ARG A 478 10.33 -16.71 3.76
CA ARG A 478 11.32 -17.42 4.58
C ARG A 478 12.18 -16.47 5.40
N LEU A 479 12.14 -16.61 6.73
CA LEU A 479 13.16 -16.03 7.60
C LEU A 479 14.44 -16.87 7.58
N PRO A 480 15.63 -16.25 7.72
CA PRO A 480 16.88 -17.00 7.88
C PRO A 480 16.86 -17.82 9.18
N ASP A 481 17.69 -18.86 9.23
CA ASP A 481 17.83 -19.66 10.45
C ASP A 481 18.26 -18.81 11.65
N PRO A 482 17.82 -19.15 12.88
CA PRO A 482 18.24 -18.47 14.10
C PRO A 482 19.76 -18.38 14.21
N THR A 483 20.29 -17.17 14.39
CA THR A 483 21.74 -16.92 14.48
C THR A 483 22.23 -16.76 15.90
N ALA A 484 21.32 -16.55 16.88
CA ALA A 484 21.69 -16.48 18.28
C ALA A 484 21.68 -17.88 18.93
N PRO A 485 22.61 -18.18 19.85
CA PRO A 485 22.48 -19.36 20.68
C PRO A 485 21.21 -19.23 21.55
N PRO A 486 20.45 -20.31 21.79
CA PRO A 486 19.15 -20.21 22.45
C PRO A 486 19.14 -19.54 23.83
N ASN A 487 20.25 -19.60 24.58
CA ASN A 487 20.41 -18.97 25.89
C ASN A 487 19.17 -19.08 26.79
N ALA A 488 18.60 -20.29 26.87
CA ALA A 488 17.30 -20.49 27.49
C ALA A 488 17.33 -20.04 28.96
N ARG A 489 16.40 -19.15 29.31
CA ARG A 489 16.14 -18.65 30.66
C ARG A 489 14.75 -19.09 31.07
N THR A 490 14.60 -19.63 32.28
CA THR A 490 13.30 -20.07 32.77
C THR A 490 13.00 -19.63 34.19
N ARG A 491 11.72 -19.42 34.45
CA ARG A 491 11.17 -19.15 35.79
C ARG A 491 9.93 -20.00 35.95
N ARG A 492 9.87 -20.80 37.01
CA ARG A 492 8.67 -21.55 37.35
C ARG A 492 7.55 -20.57 37.73
N ILE A 493 6.39 -20.72 37.10
CA ILE A 493 5.20 -19.89 37.33
C ILE A 493 3.97 -20.69 37.78
N TYR A 494 3.94 -22.00 37.54
CA TYR A 494 2.85 -22.88 37.97
C TYR A 494 3.38 -24.20 38.52
N GLU A 495 2.67 -24.77 39.48
CA GLU A 495 2.92 -26.10 40.02
C GLU A 495 1.57 -26.79 40.23
N THR A 496 1.38 -27.97 39.62
CA THR A 496 0.18 -28.80 39.79
C THR A 496 0.59 -30.24 40.13
N ASP A 497 -0.36 -31.11 40.45
CA ASP A 497 -0.07 -32.53 40.72
C ASP A 497 0.52 -33.26 39.51
N LYS A 498 0.17 -32.83 38.28
CA LYS A 498 0.52 -33.55 37.04
C LYS A 498 1.65 -32.89 36.25
N TRP A 499 1.82 -31.59 36.36
CA TRP A 499 2.77 -30.83 35.56
C TRP A 499 3.25 -29.56 36.27
N THR A 500 4.40 -29.05 35.82
CA THR A 500 5.00 -27.79 36.27
C THR A 500 5.08 -26.82 35.09
N GLY A 501 4.65 -25.57 35.28
CA GLY A 501 4.65 -24.54 34.25
C GLY A 501 5.84 -23.59 34.42
N TYR A 502 6.55 -23.35 33.32
CA TYR A 502 7.69 -22.44 33.26
C TYR A 502 7.40 -21.33 32.26
N GLU A 503 7.68 -20.09 32.63
CA GLU A 503 8.02 -19.08 31.63
C GLU A 503 9.37 -19.44 31.03
N VAL A 504 9.45 -19.35 29.71
CA VAL A 504 10.63 -19.63 28.92
C VAL A 504 10.94 -18.42 28.08
N TRP A 505 12.20 -18.03 28.11
CA TRP A 505 12.78 -17.00 27.25
C TRP A 505 13.98 -17.60 26.53
N MET A 506 14.03 -17.45 25.22
CA MET A 506 15.14 -17.90 24.39
C MET A 506 15.57 -16.78 23.45
N ASP A 507 16.86 -16.66 23.17
CA ASP A 507 17.36 -15.73 22.17
C ASP A 507 17.30 -16.42 20.79
N VAL A 508 16.70 -15.76 19.77
CA VAL A 508 16.53 -16.32 18.41
C VAL A 508 17.44 -15.60 17.41
N PHE A 509 17.32 -14.28 17.37
CA PHE A 509 18.24 -13.39 16.66
C PHE A 509 18.80 -12.35 17.64
N PRO A 510 19.88 -11.62 17.29
CA PRO A 510 20.28 -10.45 18.05
C PRO A 510 19.10 -9.50 18.26
N GLY A 511 18.70 -9.28 19.53
CA GLY A 511 17.57 -8.41 19.89
C GLY A 511 16.17 -9.02 19.70
N VAL A 512 16.05 -10.26 19.21
CA VAL A 512 14.75 -10.95 19.02
C VAL A 512 14.67 -12.17 19.92
N PRO A 513 13.91 -12.10 21.01
CA PRO A 513 13.65 -13.25 21.85
C PRO A 513 12.44 -14.07 21.37
N ALA A 514 12.38 -15.33 21.78
CA ALA A 514 11.16 -16.13 21.81
C ALA A 514 10.73 -16.28 23.26
N TYR A 515 9.52 -15.83 23.56
CA TYR A 515 8.89 -15.94 24.86
C TYR A 515 7.69 -16.89 24.80
N GLY A 516 7.53 -17.73 25.83
CA GLY A 516 6.38 -18.60 25.94
C GLY A 516 6.25 -19.28 27.29
N ILE A 517 5.18 -20.07 27.43
CA ILE A 517 4.93 -20.90 28.61
C ILE A 517 5.11 -22.36 28.23
N MET A 518 6.01 -23.04 28.93
CA MET A 518 6.24 -24.48 28.80
C MET A 518 5.55 -25.23 29.94
N LEU A 519 4.73 -26.21 29.58
CA LEU A 519 4.08 -27.12 30.54
C LEU A 519 4.83 -28.44 30.53
N LEU A 520 5.48 -28.79 31.64
CA LEU A 520 6.30 -29.99 31.77
C LEU A 520 5.60 -31.04 32.65
N PRO A 521 5.17 -32.19 32.08
CA PRO A 521 4.64 -33.30 32.87
C PRO A 521 5.65 -33.86 33.86
N LYS A 522 5.19 -34.24 35.06
CA LYS A 522 6.04 -34.77 36.13
C LYS A 522 6.34 -36.26 36.03
N ASP A 523 5.60 -36.98 35.21
CA ASP A 523 5.66 -38.43 35.05
C ASP A 523 6.55 -38.88 33.89
N ILE A 524 7.38 -37.98 33.34
CA ILE A 524 8.36 -38.32 32.30
C ILE A 524 9.52 -39.08 32.96
N ALA A 525 9.71 -40.34 32.59
CA ALA A 525 10.83 -41.14 33.07
C ALA A 525 12.16 -40.69 32.44
N GLU A 526 13.28 -41.01 33.10
CA GLU A 526 14.61 -40.72 32.57
C GLU A 526 14.83 -41.40 31.21
N GLY A 527 15.19 -40.61 30.19
CA GLY A 527 15.36 -41.10 28.81
C GLY A 527 14.06 -41.30 28.02
N GLU A 528 12.89 -41.15 28.64
CA GLU A 528 11.60 -41.20 27.95
C GLU A 528 11.45 -40.00 26.99
N LYS A 529 11.13 -40.28 25.73
CA LYS A 529 10.79 -39.24 24.74
C LYS A 529 9.28 -39.10 24.66
N ARG A 530 8.78 -37.88 24.86
CA ARG A 530 7.38 -37.52 24.59
C ARG A 530 7.32 -36.48 23.45
N PRO A 531 6.24 -36.48 22.65
CA PRO A 531 6.01 -35.42 21.68
C PRO A 531 5.96 -34.05 22.36
N VAL A 532 6.64 -33.07 21.78
CA VAL A 532 6.50 -31.66 22.16
C VAL A 532 5.35 -31.08 21.35
N VAL A 533 4.40 -30.46 22.04
CA VAL A 533 3.28 -29.75 21.39
C VAL A 533 3.52 -28.25 21.54
N VAL A 534 3.77 -27.57 20.43
CA VAL A 534 3.89 -26.11 20.38
C VAL A 534 2.52 -25.53 20.03
N LYS A 535 2.02 -24.61 20.85
CA LYS A 535 0.76 -23.92 20.61
C LYS A 535 1.01 -22.41 20.59
N ALA A 536 0.78 -21.78 19.44
CA ALA A 536 0.69 -20.33 19.38
C ALA A 536 -0.63 -19.87 20.01
N PRO A 537 -0.63 -18.91 20.96
CA PRO A 537 -1.87 -18.43 21.54
C PRO A 537 -2.67 -17.57 20.55
N PRO A 538 -4.02 -17.60 20.59
CA PRO A 538 -4.89 -16.88 19.66
C PRO A 538 -4.83 -15.34 19.76
N TRP A 539 -4.26 -14.78 20.84
CA TRP A 539 -4.15 -13.33 21.07
C TRP A 539 -2.95 -12.67 20.38
N TRP A 540 -2.17 -13.40 19.57
CA TRP A 540 -1.21 -12.78 18.64
C TRP A 540 -1.90 -11.80 17.67
N ARG A 541 -3.21 -11.96 17.39
CA ARG A 541 -4.01 -10.97 16.65
C ARG A 541 -4.23 -9.63 17.40
N ALA A 542 -4.10 -9.60 18.73
CA ALA A 542 -4.40 -8.41 19.55
C ALA A 542 -3.17 -7.62 19.97
N ALA A 543 -1.98 -8.23 19.99
CA ALA A 543 -0.74 -7.52 20.36
C ALA A 543 -0.37 -6.42 19.35
N THR A 544 -0.81 -6.52 18.09
CA THR A 544 -0.67 -5.47 17.08
C THR A 544 -1.63 -4.28 17.33
N LEU A 545 -2.70 -4.46 18.10
CA LEU A 545 -3.67 -3.42 18.46
C LEU A 545 -3.43 -2.82 19.86
N ALA A 546 -2.82 -3.57 20.78
CA ALA A 546 -2.62 -3.15 22.16
C ALA A 546 -1.45 -2.18 22.38
N ALA A 547 -0.52 -2.06 21.42
CA ALA A 547 0.57 -1.07 21.49
C ALA A 547 0.09 0.40 21.40
N THR A 548 -1.22 0.63 21.21
CA THR A 548 -1.84 1.96 21.10
C THR A 548 -2.85 2.29 22.21
N CYS A 549 -3.12 1.40 23.16
CA CYS A 549 -4.08 1.68 24.25
C CYS A 549 -3.64 1.07 25.58
N VAL A 550 -2.60 1.66 26.19
CA VAL A 550 -2.41 1.59 27.64
C VAL A 550 -2.06 2.99 28.15
N THR A 551 -3.07 3.84 28.25
CA THR A 551 -3.09 4.92 29.25
C THR A 551 -4.22 4.60 30.21
N ASP A 552 -3.87 4.42 31.49
CA ASP A 552 -4.72 4.47 32.67
C ASP A 552 -6.05 3.69 32.62
N HIS A 553 -6.09 2.53 33.27
CA HIS A 553 -6.81 2.36 34.54
C HIS A 553 -6.70 0.92 35.06
N GLY A 554 -6.42 0.81 36.36
CA GLY A 554 -6.25 -0.46 37.07
C GLY A 554 -7.51 -1.33 37.01
N LEU A 555 -7.31 -2.59 36.64
CA LEU A 555 -8.34 -3.61 36.72
C LEU A 555 -8.32 -4.24 38.12
N THR A 556 -9.26 -3.81 38.95
CA THR A 556 -9.77 -4.59 40.06
C THR A 556 -10.61 -5.74 39.51
N HIS A 557 -10.29 -6.95 39.95
CA HIS A 557 -11.10 -8.15 39.71
C HIS A 557 -12.51 -8.00 40.30
N ALA A 558 -13.52 -8.42 39.54
CA ALA A 558 -14.78 -8.94 40.07
C ALA A 558 -15.29 -10.08 39.17
N PRO A 559 -15.74 -11.23 39.73
CA PRO A 559 -16.22 -12.38 38.97
C PRO A 559 -17.76 -12.44 38.84
N GLY A 560 -18.23 -13.14 37.79
CA GLY A 560 -19.60 -13.63 37.59
C GLY A 560 -20.34 -12.87 36.48
N ARG A 561 -20.85 -13.49 35.42
CA ARG A 561 -21.68 -14.70 35.30
C ARG A 561 -21.53 -15.33 33.92
#